data_AF-L2GPU1-F1
#
_entry.id   AF-L2GPU1-F1
#
_cell.length_a   1.000
_cell.length_b   1.000
_cell.length_c   1.000
_cell.angle_alpha   90.00
_cell.angle_beta   90.00
_cell.angle_gamma   90.00
#
_symmetry.space_group_name_H-M   'P 1'
#
loop_
_entity.id
_entity.type
_entity.pdbx_description
1 polymer ?
#
loop_
_entity_poly.entity_id
_entity_poly.type
_entity_poly.pdbx_seq_one_letter_code
_entity_poly.pdbx_strand_id
1 'polypeptide(L)'
;MDTTRYDLKSNSAIPDEACIKNSQDYKFPDPEDFINSSYMDFSILELQDVLIAFSKSISETKARLNYLIPKNFAKFISCKGTMEQICDDYSKNNIASSNSSSSISFIVSKFESLLKKHNINLDEIDEESVTIEVSEDAAMMNLKEMLRSNILNFSIFMETLGKYRKLVENSKKLDAIKPEIIDFLTAVYEKIVGEETPFEEMCNLTDIYLTAASYQNDYTFDQKRLKIMNTILVNFKESTYSRMRVSDEYYKYLFKSIIKVLEYLKEEQVEEAIHHFFKMFYSLLCKTDPKYCRIVLRQIADFTKSINTTASSIREFRESLSDLKTDLFNFFVSTASVDECVEIFNVFLSIFNERETKKAQDILLKKTERHLISSERHGFEFLRDQAKDVKTISSCLGSRESRNMKQLKKRIGEKKDAEIQEIVKGFKLSFEVLNGVDDGVINMETKILMEAVKIIDRSKEYHTQILCECRDLIVKHGVILYFLRSYLKLETPVLSEEERNRVESLSFQFGFLVN
;
A
#
# COMPACT_ATOMS: atom_id res chain seq x y z
N MET A 1 37.40 27.94 40.29
CA MET A 1 36.56 26.75 40.02
C MET A 1 35.16 27.15 40.44
N ASP A 2 34.43 27.75 39.50
CA ASP A 2 33.18 28.43 39.77
C ASP A 2 32.01 27.46 39.73
N THR A 3 31.16 27.55 40.75
CA THR A 3 29.99 26.70 40.95
C THR A 3 28.72 27.54 40.98
N THR A 4 27.79 27.14 40.12
CA THR A 4 26.38 27.54 40.06
C THR A 4 25.51 26.78 41.07
N ARG A 5 24.32 27.37 41.32
CA ARG A 5 23.06 26.82 41.88
C ARG A 5 22.86 26.92 43.39
N TYR A 6 21.82 27.64 43.81
CA TYR A 6 20.45 27.18 44.08
C TYR A 6 19.74 28.31 44.85
N ASP A 7 18.47 28.59 44.55
CA ASP A 7 17.55 29.04 45.60
C ASP A 7 16.11 28.62 45.28
N LEU A 8 15.50 28.03 46.30
CA LEU A 8 14.19 27.39 46.32
C LEU A 8 13.31 28.09 47.37
N LYS A 9 12.12 28.50 46.92
CA LYS A 9 10.79 28.48 47.60
C LYS A 9 10.52 29.40 48.82
N SER A 10 9.47 30.22 48.71
CA SER A 10 8.12 29.91 49.26
C SER A 10 7.07 30.98 48.87
N ASN A 11 6.03 30.55 48.13
CA ASN A 11 4.59 30.51 48.48
C ASN A 11 3.80 31.85 48.51
N SER A 12 2.88 32.01 47.56
CA SER A 12 1.44 32.15 47.83
C SER A 12 0.63 31.81 46.57
N ALA A 13 -0.57 31.31 46.78
CA ALA A 13 -1.30 30.39 45.91
C ALA A 13 -2.25 31.06 44.89
N ILE A 14 -2.67 30.23 43.93
CA ILE A 14 -3.74 30.29 42.89
C ILE A 14 -5.07 30.95 43.36
N PRO A 15 -5.99 31.39 42.47
CA PRO A 15 -6.82 30.46 41.70
C PRO A 15 -7.11 30.80 40.22
N ASP A 16 -6.99 29.76 39.40
CA ASP A 16 -7.87 29.26 38.34
C ASP A 16 -8.65 30.21 37.42
N GLU A 17 -8.44 29.95 36.12
CA GLU A 17 -9.47 29.70 35.12
C GLU A 17 -10.92 29.54 35.65
N ALA A 18 -11.64 30.64 35.82
CA ALA A 18 -13.11 30.62 35.92
C ALA A 18 -13.71 32.01 35.69
N CYS A 19 -13.69 32.53 34.46
CA CYS A 19 -14.68 33.53 33.98
C CYS A 19 -14.56 33.79 32.46
N ILE A 20 -14.55 32.71 31.66
CA ILE A 20 -15.08 32.77 30.29
C ILE A 20 -16.18 31.72 30.22
N LYS A 21 -17.25 31.97 30.97
CA LYS A 21 -18.55 31.33 30.79
C LYS A 21 -19.60 32.43 30.88
N ASN A 22 -20.49 32.44 29.90
CA ASN A 22 -21.70 33.26 29.79
C ASN A 22 -21.51 34.68 29.21
N SER A 23 -21.21 34.77 27.92
CA SER A 23 -21.50 35.97 27.11
C SER A 23 -22.98 36.06 26.70
N GLN A 24 -23.91 35.59 27.54
CA GLN A 24 -25.36 35.61 27.24
C GLN A 24 -26.23 36.36 28.26
N ASP A 25 -25.70 36.89 29.36
CA ASP A 25 -26.51 37.65 30.33
C ASP A 25 -25.74 38.82 30.97
N TYR A 26 -25.22 39.74 30.17
CA TYR A 26 -24.84 41.06 30.69
C TYR A 26 -26.02 42.03 30.52
N LYS A 27 -27.01 41.91 31.41
CA LYS A 27 -27.88 43.05 31.71
C LYS A 27 -27.05 44.03 32.53
N PHE A 28 -27.02 45.30 32.14
CA PHE A 28 -26.56 46.35 33.04
C PHE A 28 -27.29 46.16 34.38
N PRO A 29 -26.58 46.06 35.52
CA PRO A 29 -27.25 45.97 36.81
C PRO A 29 -28.15 47.19 36.97
N ASP A 30 -29.35 46.97 37.51
CA ASP A 30 -30.28 48.06 37.83
C ASP A 30 -29.51 49.09 38.69
N PRO A 31 -29.49 50.39 38.33
CA PRO A 31 -28.71 51.38 39.08
C PRO A 31 -29.02 51.38 40.58
N GLU A 32 -30.27 51.06 40.96
CA GLU A 32 -30.66 50.90 42.36
C GLU A 32 -30.04 49.66 43.02
N ASP A 33 -29.85 48.55 42.32
CA ASP A 33 -29.20 47.35 42.86
C ASP A 33 -27.68 47.50 42.97
N PHE A 34 -27.05 48.22 42.03
CA PHE A 34 -25.62 48.55 42.12
C PHE A 34 -25.35 49.53 43.27
N ILE A 35 -26.22 50.51 43.45
CA ILE A 35 -26.17 51.45 44.59
C ILE A 35 -26.52 50.70 45.89
N ASN A 36 -27.59 49.92 45.97
CA ASN A 36 -27.95 49.26 47.24
C ASN A 36 -26.97 48.15 47.66
N SER A 37 -26.35 47.44 46.71
CA SER A 37 -25.32 46.43 47.01
C SER A 37 -23.97 47.02 47.45
N SER A 38 -23.74 48.32 47.20
CA SER A 38 -22.48 48.98 47.57
C SER A 38 -22.63 50.05 48.67
N TYR A 39 -23.86 50.39 49.11
CA TYR A 39 -24.12 51.60 49.91
C TYR A 39 -24.90 51.40 51.23
N MET A 40 -25.03 50.19 51.77
CA MET A 40 -25.83 50.06 53.00
C MET A 40 -25.17 50.57 54.29
N ASP A 41 -23.86 50.86 54.37
CA ASP A 41 -23.25 51.18 55.68
C ASP A 41 -22.01 52.09 55.69
N PHE A 42 -21.95 53.27 55.01
CA PHE A 42 -20.75 54.11 55.13
C PHE A 42 -20.92 55.65 55.08
N SER A 43 -19.98 56.36 55.73
CA SER A 43 -20.02 57.80 56.09
C SER A 43 -19.53 58.75 54.98
N ILE A 44 -19.80 60.06 55.11
CA ILE A 44 -19.49 61.14 54.15
C ILE A 44 -18.03 61.12 53.61
N LEU A 45 -17.06 60.69 54.42
CA LEU A 45 -15.65 60.56 54.03
C LEU A 45 -15.44 59.55 52.90
N GLU A 46 -16.23 58.49 52.84
CA GLU A 46 -16.09 57.43 51.83
C GLU A 46 -16.76 57.80 50.51
N LEU A 47 -17.73 58.72 50.53
CA LEU A 47 -18.33 59.29 49.33
C LEU A 47 -17.33 60.18 48.57
N GLN A 48 -16.43 60.82 49.30
CA GLN A 48 -15.34 61.63 48.74
C GLN A 48 -14.28 60.73 48.09
N ASP A 49 -13.93 59.61 48.71
CA ASP A 49 -13.03 58.60 48.14
C ASP A 49 -13.63 57.91 46.91
N VAL A 50 -14.95 57.66 46.91
CA VAL A 50 -15.67 57.14 45.74
C VAL A 50 -15.69 58.16 44.60
N LEU A 51 -15.90 59.45 44.87
CA LEU A 51 -15.82 60.50 43.85
C LEU A 51 -14.41 60.64 43.27
N ILE A 52 -13.37 60.48 44.11
CA ILE A 52 -11.98 60.46 43.66
C ILE A 52 -11.70 59.21 42.81
N ALA A 53 -12.19 58.03 43.20
CA ALA A 53 -12.06 56.80 42.43
C ALA A 53 -12.81 56.87 41.09
N PHE A 54 -14.02 57.44 41.06
CA PHE A 54 -14.78 57.68 39.83
C PHE A 54 -14.08 58.69 38.92
N SER A 55 -13.60 59.81 39.48
CA SER A 55 -12.85 60.82 38.73
C SER A 55 -11.57 60.25 38.14
N LYS A 56 -10.86 59.41 38.90
CA LYS A 56 -9.66 58.70 38.45
C LYS A 56 -9.97 57.69 37.35
N SER A 57 -11.01 56.87 37.51
CA SER A 57 -11.46 55.90 36.50
C SER A 57 -11.93 56.59 35.21
N ILE A 58 -12.67 57.70 35.30
CA ILE A 58 -13.07 58.53 34.16
C ILE A 58 -11.82 59.11 33.47
N SER A 59 -10.85 59.60 34.23
CA SER A 59 -9.62 60.20 33.69
C SER A 59 -8.71 59.17 33.01
N GLU A 60 -8.53 58.00 33.61
CA GLU A 60 -7.78 56.87 33.04
C GLU A 60 -8.46 56.33 31.78
N THR A 61 -9.80 56.18 31.83
CA THR A 61 -10.59 55.75 30.67
C THR A 61 -10.53 56.80 29.55
N LYS A 62 -10.56 58.09 29.89
CA LYS A 62 -10.41 59.19 28.93
C LYS A 62 -9.01 59.23 28.30
N ALA A 63 -7.95 59.03 29.07
CA ALA A 63 -6.59 58.94 28.54
C ALA A 63 -6.42 57.72 27.62
N ARG A 64 -6.98 56.58 28.02
CA ARG A 64 -6.97 55.34 27.24
C ARG A 64 -7.80 55.46 25.95
N LEU A 65 -8.95 56.13 26.00
CA LEU A 65 -9.78 56.43 24.83
C LEU A 65 -9.08 57.42 23.89
N ASN A 66 -8.48 58.50 24.41
CA ASN A 66 -7.70 59.44 23.59
C ASN A 66 -6.51 58.77 22.88
N TYR A 67 -5.97 57.68 23.43
CA TYR A 67 -4.94 56.87 22.79
C TYR A 67 -5.51 55.86 21.77
N LEU A 68 -6.64 55.23 22.07
CA LEU A 68 -7.23 54.16 21.25
C LEU A 68 -8.06 54.67 20.06
N ILE A 69 -8.68 55.84 20.17
CA ILE A 69 -9.57 56.43 19.16
C ILE A 69 -8.80 56.73 17.86
N PRO A 70 -7.61 57.38 17.87
CA PRO A 70 -6.85 57.60 16.63
C PRO A 70 -6.33 56.29 16.01
N LYS A 71 -6.04 55.27 16.83
CA LYS A 71 -5.48 53.97 16.38
C LYS A 71 -6.51 52.98 15.85
N ASN A 72 -7.79 53.11 16.23
CA ASN A 72 -8.87 52.20 15.85
C ASN A 72 -10.09 52.97 15.32
N PHE A 73 -9.85 54.09 14.64
CA PHE A 73 -10.87 55.06 14.25
C PHE A 73 -12.01 54.45 13.42
N ALA A 74 -11.69 53.50 12.52
CA ALA A 74 -12.68 52.77 11.73
C ALA A 74 -13.70 51.99 12.60
N LYS A 75 -13.25 51.39 13.72
CA LYS A 75 -14.14 50.70 14.67
C LYS A 75 -15.00 51.68 15.45
N PHE A 76 -14.50 52.89 15.71
CA PHE A 76 -15.27 53.95 16.36
C PHE A 76 -16.36 54.53 15.45
N ILE A 77 -16.04 54.75 14.17
CA ILE A 77 -17.02 55.14 13.13
C ILE A 77 -18.08 54.05 12.98
N SER A 78 -17.68 52.78 12.94
CA SER A 78 -18.60 51.64 12.87
C SER A 78 -19.51 51.55 14.10
N CYS A 79 -19.00 51.76 15.32
CA CYS A 79 -19.83 51.86 16.52
C CYS A 79 -20.81 53.03 16.46
N LYS A 80 -20.37 54.20 15.97
CA LYS A 80 -21.25 55.37 15.80
C LYS A 80 -22.38 55.05 14.81
N GLY A 81 -22.05 54.53 13.63
CA GLY A 81 -23.06 54.18 12.61
C GLY A 81 -24.03 53.09 13.08
N THR A 82 -23.55 52.10 13.84
CA THR A 82 -24.41 51.06 14.43
C THR A 82 -25.34 51.66 15.49
N MET A 83 -24.86 52.59 16.32
CA MET A 83 -25.70 53.29 17.30
C MET A 83 -26.72 54.23 16.63
N GLU A 84 -26.36 54.90 15.54
CA GLU A 84 -27.28 55.73 14.74
C GLU A 84 -28.36 54.87 14.08
N GLN A 85 -28.01 53.71 13.52
CA GLN A 85 -28.99 52.73 13.01
C GLN A 85 -29.93 52.23 14.10
N ILE A 86 -29.41 51.88 15.29
CA ILE A 86 -30.25 51.48 16.42
C ILE A 86 -31.19 52.63 16.83
N CYS A 87 -30.74 53.88 16.73
CA CYS A 87 -31.55 55.06 17.05
C CYS A 87 -32.63 55.33 15.99
N ASP A 88 -32.32 55.13 14.71
CA ASP A 88 -33.28 55.21 13.60
C ASP A 88 -34.32 54.09 13.69
N ASP A 89 -33.91 52.89 14.10
CA ASP A 89 -34.81 51.76 14.31
C ASP A 89 -35.69 51.95 15.56
N TYR A 90 -35.18 52.60 16.61
CA TYR A 90 -35.97 52.96 17.80
C TYR A 90 -36.96 54.10 17.52
N SER A 91 -36.56 55.11 16.76
CA SER A 91 -37.43 56.24 16.39
C SER A 91 -38.53 55.82 15.40
N LYS A 92 -38.30 54.80 14.57
CA LYS A 92 -39.34 54.18 13.73
C LYS A 92 -40.33 53.29 14.50
N ASN A 93 -39.95 52.75 15.66
CA ASN A 93 -40.75 51.76 16.41
C ASN A 93 -41.62 52.33 17.54
N ASN A 94 -41.74 53.66 17.69
CA ASN A 94 -42.81 54.32 18.44
C ASN A 94 -43.06 53.81 19.88
N ILE A 95 -41.99 53.56 20.65
CA ILE A 95 -42.08 53.41 22.12
C ILE A 95 -41.51 54.67 22.74
N ALA A 96 -42.41 55.57 23.13
CA ALA A 96 -42.08 56.83 23.78
C ALA A 96 -41.45 56.57 25.17
N SER A 97 -40.15 56.87 25.29
CA SER A 97 -39.60 57.42 26.53
C SER A 97 -38.74 58.64 26.17
N SER A 98 -39.28 59.83 26.37
CA SER A 98 -38.69 61.13 25.98
C SER A 98 -37.31 61.43 26.57
N ASN A 99 -36.81 60.61 27.50
CA ASN A 99 -35.52 60.82 28.16
C ASN A 99 -34.33 60.20 27.41
N SER A 100 -34.54 59.15 26.61
CA SER A 100 -33.44 58.47 25.89
C SER A 100 -33.03 59.19 24.60
N SER A 101 -33.96 59.83 23.89
CA SER A 101 -33.62 60.62 22.69
C SER A 101 -32.80 61.87 23.04
N SER A 102 -33.10 62.52 24.17
CA SER A 102 -32.33 63.68 24.66
C SER A 102 -30.93 63.31 25.12
N SER A 103 -30.74 62.11 25.68
CA SER A 103 -29.42 61.61 26.06
C SER A 103 -28.57 61.25 24.84
N ILE A 104 -29.18 60.68 23.80
CA ILE A 104 -28.49 60.34 22.56
C ILE A 104 -28.15 61.60 21.75
N SER A 105 -29.06 62.57 21.64
CA SER A 105 -28.76 63.86 20.98
C SER A 105 -27.65 64.63 21.71
N PHE A 106 -27.61 64.52 23.05
CA PHE A 106 -26.52 65.07 23.85
C PHE A 106 -25.18 64.36 23.56
N ILE A 107 -25.17 63.04 23.41
CA ILE A 107 -23.95 62.29 23.06
C ILE A 107 -23.48 62.61 21.63
N VAL A 108 -24.38 62.71 20.66
CA VAL A 108 -24.07 63.06 19.27
C VAL A 108 -23.47 64.47 19.17
N SER A 109 -24.10 65.46 19.82
CA SER A 109 -23.57 66.83 19.86
C SER A 109 -22.20 66.92 20.55
N LYS A 110 -21.94 66.06 21.55
CA LYS A 110 -20.64 65.97 22.22
C LYS A 110 -19.58 65.34 21.31
N PHE A 111 -19.95 64.34 20.50
CA PHE A 111 -19.10 63.76 19.46
C PHE A 111 -18.74 64.77 18.38
N GLU A 112 -19.71 65.54 17.89
CA GLU A 112 -19.47 66.62 16.92
C GLU A 112 -18.57 67.72 17.49
N SER A 113 -18.76 68.06 18.76
CA SER A 113 -17.89 69.03 19.44
C SER A 113 -16.45 68.54 19.57
N LEU A 114 -16.25 67.23 19.77
CA LEU A 114 -14.93 66.60 19.86
C LEU A 114 -14.24 66.54 18.49
N LEU A 115 -15.00 66.27 17.42
CA LEU A 115 -14.50 66.27 16.04
C LEU A 115 -14.03 67.66 15.60
N LYS A 116 -14.83 68.70 15.88
CA LYS A 116 -14.44 70.10 15.61
C LYS A 116 -13.21 70.55 16.41
N LYS A 117 -13.03 70.05 17.64
CA LYS A 117 -11.90 70.41 18.51
C LYS A 117 -10.56 69.82 18.04
N HIS A 118 -10.59 68.83 17.14
CA HIS A 118 -9.41 68.16 16.61
C HIS A 118 -9.07 68.52 15.15
N ASN A 119 -9.71 69.54 14.55
CA ASN A 119 -9.41 70.04 13.19
C ASN A 119 -9.44 68.96 12.09
N ILE A 120 -10.27 67.93 12.25
CA ILE A 120 -10.42 66.87 11.24
C ILE A 120 -11.52 67.29 10.27
N ASN A 121 -11.15 67.57 9.01
CA ASN A 121 -12.08 67.91 7.95
C ASN A 121 -12.61 66.61 7.33
N LEU A 122 -13.93 66.38 7.41
CA LEU A 122 -14.57 65.15 6.93
C LEU A 122 -14.53 65.01 5.40
N ASP A 123 -14.32 66.13 4.69
CA ASP A 123 -14.32 66.19 3.22
C ASP A 123 -13.04 65.61 2.56
N GLU A 124 -12.03 65.21 3.34
CA GLU A 124 -10.74 64.66 2.84
C GLU A 124 -10.61 63.12 2.98
N ILE A 125 -11.61 62.43 3.52
CA ILE A 125 -11.60 60.95 3.62
C ILE A 125 -12.33 60.39 2.41
N ASP A 126 -11.59 59.76 1.51
CA ASP A 126 -12.11 59.08 0.32
C ASP A 126 -13.01 57.91 0.75
N GLU A 127 -14.33 58.15 0.76
CA GLU A 127 -15.36 57.21 1.25
C GLU A 127 -15.29 55.83 0.56
N GLU A 128 -14.79 55.76 -0.68
CA GLU A 128 -14.59 54.50 -1.41
C GLU A 128 -13.50 53.62 -0.79
N SER A 129 -12.42 54.19 -0.27
CA SER A 129 -11.31 53.42 0.30
C SER A 129 -11.68 52.75 1.62
N VAL A 130 -12.44 53.44 2.46
CA VAL A 130 -12.89 52.95 3.79
C VAL A 130 -14.01 51.92 3.64
N THR A 131 -14.91 52.08 2.66
CA THR A 131 -16.00 51.12 2.41
C THR A 131 -15.48 49.78 1.86
N ILE A 132 -14.44 49.80 1.02
CA ILE A 132 -13.81 48.58 0.49
C ILE A 132 -13.12 47.79 1.62
N GLU A 133 -12.29 48.42 2.46
CA GLU A 133 -11.58 47.73 3.56
C GLU A 133 -12.53 47.16 4.62
N VAL A 134 -13.62 47.88 4.96
CA VAL A 134 -14.64 47.41 5.91
C VAL A 134 -15.41 46.20 5.35
N SER A 135 -15.68 46.17 4.04
CA SER A 135 -16.36 45.05 3.40
C SER A 135 -15.49 43.77 3.40
N GLU A 136 -14.18 43.91 3.21
CA GLU A 136 -13.25 42.78 3.19
C GLU A 136 -13.02 42.16 4.57
N ASP A 137 -12.92 42.99 5.62
CA ASP A 137 -12.75 42.50 6.99
C ASP A 137 -14.03 41.86 7.56
N ALA A 138 -15.21 42.39 7.21
CA ALA A 138 -16.49 41.75 7.53
C ALA A 138 -16.64 40.40 6.81
N ALA A 139 -16.25 40.33 5.54
CA ALA A 139 -16.19 39.07 4.80
C ALA A 139 -15.20 38.07 5.42
N MET A 140 -14.11 38.55 6.04
CA MET A 140 -13.13 37.71 6.72
C MET A 140 -13.61 37.18 8.08
N MET A 141 -14.37 37.98 8.84
CA MET A 141 -15.01 37.49 10.08
C MET A 141 -16.07 36.44 9.78
N ASN A 142 -16.96 36.70 8.83
CA ASN A 142 -17.97 35.73 8.40
C ASN A 142 -17.33 34.42 7.91
N LEU A 143 -16.20 34.51 7.19
CA LEU A 143 -15.43 33.34 6.79
C LEU A 143 -14.99 32.49 7.97
N LYS A 144 -14.34 33.12 8.96
CA LYS A 144 -13.81 32.41 10.14
C LYS A 144 -14.92 31.68 10.87
N GLU A 145 -16.07 32.33 11.01
CA GLU A 145 -17.23 31.76 11.67
C GLU A 145 -17.83 30.59 10.88
N MET A 146 -17.90 30.70 9.55
CA MET A 146 -18.31 29.60 8.67
C MET A 146 -17.32 28.42 8.71
N LEU A 147 -16.01 28.67 8.76
CA LEU A 147 -15.01 27.59 8.88
C LEU A 147 -15.09 26.92 10.25
N ARG A 148 -15.18 27.69 11.34
CA ARG A 148 -15.32 27.14 12.71
C ARG A 148 -16.56 26.29 12.87
N SER A 149 -17.70 26.76 12.38
CA SER A 149 -18.97 26.04 12.49
C SER A 149 -19.01 24.74 11.69
N ASN A 150 -18.11 24.57 10.71
CA ASN A 150 -18.08 23.41 9.82
C ASN A 150 -16.84 22.52 9.99
N ILE A 151 -16.09 22.62 11.09
CA ILE A 151 -14.89 21.79 11.36
C ILE A 151 -15.16 20.29 11.18
N LEU A 152 -16.34 19.81 11.57
CA LEU A 152 -16.73 18.39 11.48
C LEU A 152 -17.47 18.03 10.19
N ASN A 153 -17.87 19.02 9.38
CA ASN A 153 -18.54 18.80 8.11
C ASN A 153 -17.56 19.01 6.95
N PHE A 154 -16.82 17.96 6.63
CA PHE A 154 -15.67 18.04 5.73
C PHE A 154 -16.02 18.56 4.32
N SER A 155 -17.18 18.21 3.78
CA SER A 155 -17.61 18.68 2.45
C SER A 155 -17.87 20.18 2.45
N ILE A 156 -18.61 20.68 3.43
CA ILE A 156 -18.98 22.10 3.51
C ILE A 156 -17.75 22.94 3.85
N PHE A 157 -16.86 22.44 4.72
CA PHE A 157 -15.61 23.10 5.05
C PHE A 157 -14.74 23.28 3.79
N MET A 158 -14.53 22.22 3.00
CA MET A 158 -13.73 22.28 1.79
C MET A 158 -14.35 23.18 0.70
N GLU A 159 -15.67 23.20 0.56
CA GLU A 159 -16.36 24.10 -0.36
C GLU A 159 -16.20 25.57 0.06
N THR A 160 -16.32 25.85 1.35
CA THR A 160 -16.14 27.19 1.92
C THR A 160 -14.69 27.67 1.75
N LEU A 161 -13.72 26.80 2.04
CA LEU A 161 -12.30 27.07 1.85
C LEU A 161 -11.96 27.33 0.37
N GLY A 162 -12.53 26.53 -0.54
CA GLY A 162 -12.31 26.66 -1.99
C GLY A 162 -12.89 27.95 -2.59
N LYS A 163 -14.09 28.37 -2.14
CA LYS A 163 -14.68 29.67 -2.52
C LYS A 163 -13.80 30.84 -2.10
N TYR A 164 -13.19 30.74 -0.92
CA TYR A 164 -12.36 31.80 -0.37
C TYR A 164 -10.94 31.88 -0.91
N ARG A 165 -10.39 30.79 -1.47
CA ARG A 165 -9.10 30.84 -2.17
C ARG A 165 -9.05 31.98 -3.20
N LYS A 166 -10.14 32.16 -3.96
CA LYS A 166 -10.27 33.24 -4.96
C LYS A 166 -10.27 34.64 -4.35
N LEU A 167 -10.69 34.79 -3.10
CA LEU A 167 -10.74 36.06 -2.36
C LEU A 167 -9.42 36.35 -1.62
N VAL A 168 -8.73 35.32 -1.12
CA VAL A 168 -7.55 35.45 -0.26
C VAL A 168 -6.24 35.52 -1.04
N GLU A 169 -6.16 34.93 -2.26
CA GLU A 169 -4.99 35.09 -3.15
C GLU A 169 -4.68 36.57 -3.47
N ASN A 170 -5.68 37.46 -3.37
CA ASN A 170 -5.53 38.89 -3.59
C ASN A 170 -5.11 39.70 -2.35
N SER A 171 -5.31 39.20 -1.12
CA SER A 171 -5.28 40.04 0.10
C SER A 171 -4.14 39.77 1.07
N LYS A 172 -3.25 38.78 0.86
CA LYS A 172 -2.17 38.39 1.80
C LYS A 172 -2.64 38.11 3.25
N LYS A 173 -3.94 37.97 3.52
CA LYS A 173 -4.55 37.75 4.85
C LYS A 173 -4.68 36.27 5.25
N LEU A 174 -3.96 35.38 4.57
CA LEU A 174 -4.06 33.91 4.73
C LEU A 174 -3.66 33.45 6.16
N ASP A 175 -2.84 34.23 6.86
CA ASP A 175 -2.46 33.98 8.25
C ASP A 175 -3.64 34.04 9.23
N ALA A 176 -4.70 34.80 8.90
CA ALA A 176 -5.82 34.98 9.82
C ALA A 176 -6.63 33.69 10.03
N ILE A 177 -6.73 32.83 9.01
CA ILE A 177 -7.55 31.60 9.01
C ILE A 177 -6.74 30.32 9.31
N LYS A 178 -5.42 30.46 9.55
CA LYS A 178 -4.56 29.32 9.88
C LYS A 178 -5.04 28.51 11.10
N PRO A 179 -5.52 29.12 12.19
CA PRO A 179 -6.02 28.37 13.35
C PRO A 179 -7.18 27.43 12.98
N GLU A 180 -8.16 27.93 12.24
CA GLU A 180 -9.33 27.17 11.81
C GLU A 180 -8.96 25.99 10.89
N ILE A 181 -7.97 26.20 10.01
CA ILE A 181 -7.41 25.13 9.18
C ILE A 181 -6.71 24.06 10.04
N ILE A 182 -5.95 24.46 11.08
CA ILE A 182 -5.28 23.51 11.98
C ILE A 182 -6.29 22.66 12.76
N ASP A 183 -7.36 23.28 13.27
CA ASP A 183 -8.39 22.58 14.01
C ASP A 183 -9.12 21.57 13.12
N PHE A 184 -9.44 21.96 11.88
CA PHE A 184 -10.01 21.07 10.86
C PHE A 184 -9.11 19.87 10.57
N LEU A 185 -7.82 20.12 10.31
CA LEU A 185 -6.87 19.06 10.03
C LEU A 185 -6.71 18.10 11.21
N THR A 186 -6.73 18.61 12.44
CA THR A 186 -6.67 17.79 13.66
C THR A 186 -7.89 16.88 13.75
N ALA A 187 -9.10 17.39 13.48
CA ALA A 187 -10.33 16.60 13.46
C ALA A 187 -10.31 15.52 12.36
N VAL A 188 -9.81 15.84 11.17
CA VAL A 188 -9.66 14.85 10.09
C VAL A 188 -8.64 13.78 10.46
N TYR A 189 -7.52 14.16 11.09
CA TYR A 189 -6.51 13.22 11.56
C TYR A 189 -7.04 12.25 12.63
N GLU A 190 -7.74 12.75 13.64
CA GLU A 190 -8.32 11.90 14.68
C GLU A 190 -9.29 10.87 14.09
N LYS A 191 -10.03 11.25 13.05
CA LYS A 191 -10.91 10.32 12.34
C LYS A 191 -10.16 9.29 11.48
N ILE A 192 -8.99 9.66 10.94
CA ILE A 192 -8.11 8.70 10.23
C ILE A 192 -7.50 7.70 11.21
N VAL A 193 -7.14 8.12 12.44
CA VAL A 193 -6.51 7.29 13.48
C VAL A 193 -7.51 6.33 14.15
N GLY A 194 -8.80 6.62 14.14
CA GLY A 194 -9.83 5.76 14.77
C GLY A 194 -9.86 4.32 14.24
N GLU A 195 -10.09 3.35 15.14
CA GLU A 195 -9.94 1.90 14.90
C GLU A 195 -10.97 1.27 13.92
N GLU A 196 -11.97 2.01 13.41
CA GLU A 196 -13.05 1.44 12.58
C GLU A 196 -13.30 2.14 11.24
N THR A 197 -12.42 3.03 10.78
CA THR A 197 -12.66 3.80 9.53
C THR A 197 -12.47 2.91 8.28
N PRO A 198 -13.50 2.70 7.44
CA PRO A 198 -13.36 1.91 6.21
C PRO A 198 -12.32 2.52 5.27
N PHE A 199 -11.61 1.68 4.52
CA PHE A 199 -10.55 2.11 3.61
C PHE A 199 -10.97 3.21 2.61
N GLU A 200 -12.19 3.11 2.06
CA GLU A 200 -12.73 4.13 1.16
C GLU A 200 -12.87 5.50 1.84
N GLU A 201 -13.43 5.52 3.04
CA GLU A 201 -13.59 6.73 3.83
C GLU A 201 -12.22 7.30 4.21
N MET A 202 -11.25 6.45 4.57
CA MET A 202 -9.89 6.86 4.89
C MET A 202 -9.17 7.56 3.73
N CYS A 203 -9.30 7.05 2.50
CA CYS A 203 -8.72 7.69 1.32
C CYS A 203 -9.36 9.06 1.06
N ASN A 204 -10.68 9.16 1.20
CA ASN A 204 -11.39 10.44 1.04
C ASN A 204 -10.96 11.44 2.12
N LEU A 205 -10.84 11.00 3.37
CA LEU A 205 -10.34 11.82 4.48
C LEU A 205 -8.89 12.27 4.23
N THR A 206 -8.08 11.41 3.63
CA THR A 206 -6.70 11.74 3.24
C THR A 206 -6.66 12.82 2.16
N ASP A 207 -7.46 12.70 1.10
CA ASP A 207 -7.57 13.71 0.04
C ASP A 207 -8.01 15.06 0.62
N ILE A 208 -9.03 15.04 1.49
CA ILE A 208 -9.53 16.22 2.20
C ILE A 208 -8.43 16.85 3.04
N TYR A 209 -7.72 16.03 3.83
CA TYR A 209 -6.62 16.47 4.67
C TYR A 209 -5.52 17.13 3.83
N LEU A 210 -5.06 16.47 2.76
CA LEU A 210 -3.96 16.94 1.92
C LEU A 210 -4.32 18.20 1.13
N THR A 211 -5.59 18.32 0.73
CA THR A 211 -6.09 19.51 0.05
C THR A 211 -6.12 20.68 1.04
N ALA A 212 -6.70 20.52 2.23
CA ALA A 212 -6.71 21.55 3.27
C ALA A 212 -5.29 21.93 3.75
N ALA A 213 -4.40 20.94 3.84
CA ALA A 213 -2.99 21.10 4.17
C ALA A 213 -2.22 21.97 3.17
N SER A 214 -2.53 21.86 1.87
CA SER A 214 -1.84 22.64 0.83
C SER A 214 -2.00 24.16 0.98
N TYR A 215 -2.95 24.60 1.80
CA TYR A 215 -3.16 26.00 2.13
C TYR A 215 -2.25 26.51 3.26
N GLN A 216 -1.52 25.63 3.96
CA GLN A 216 -0.55 26.00 4.98
C GLN A 216 0.87 25.71 4.47
N ASN A 217 1.48 26.69 3.78
CA ASN A 217 2.90 26.64 3.41
C ASN A 217 3.80 26.77 4.65
N ASP A 218 3.89 25.74 5.50
CA ASP A 218 4.69 25.77 6.73
C ASP A 218 5.49 24.47 6.96
N TYR A 219 6.71 24.58 7.48
CA TYR A 219 7.70 23.49 7.58
C TYR A 219 7.39 22.51 8.72
N THR A 220 6.70 22.96 9.77
CA THR A 220 6.17 22.08 10.84
C THR A 220 5.03 21.19 10.36
N PHE A 221 4.37 21.60 9.27
CA PHE A 221 3.27 20.89 8.65
C PHE A 221 3.73 19.58 7.99
N ASP A 222 4.94 19.55 7.44
CA ASP A 222 5.52 18.35 6.82
C ASP A 222 5.68 17.19 7.81
N GLN A 223 5.97 17.47 9.10
CA GLN A 223 6.07 16.42 10.12
C GLN A 223 4.71 15.82 10.52
N LYS A 224 3.65 16.63 10.55
CA LYS A 224 2.28 16.12 10.77
C LYS A 224 1.79 15.34 9.56
N ARG A 225 2.08 15.81 8.33
CA ARG A 225 1.86 15.06 7.07
C ARG A 225 2.50 13.67 7.13
N LEU A 226 3.75 13.59 7.55
CA LEU A 226 4.51 12.35 7.75
C LEU A 226 3.81 11.37 8.70
N LYS A 227 3.34 11.85 9.87
CA LYS A 227 2.59 11.02 10.83
C LYS A 227 1.32 10.46 10.22
N ILE A 228 0.59 11.27 9.46
CA ILE A 228 -0.67 10.87 8.81
C ILE A 228 -0.42 9.84 7.73
N MET A 229 0.63 10.01 6.92
CA MET A 229 1.00 9.02 5.93
C MET A 229 1.38 7.69 6.58
N ASN A 230 2.11 7.72 7.71
CA ASN A 230 2.42 6.51 8.48
C ASN A 230 1.15 5.87 9.07
N THR A 231 0.21 6.66 9.59
CA THR A 231 -1.09 6.17 10.07
C THR A 231 -1.91 5.54 8.94
N ILE A 232 -1.93 6.16 7.75
CA ILE A 232 -2.59 5.60 6.57
C ILE A 232 -1.92 4.28 6.18
N LEU A 233 -0.59 4.19 6.18
CA LEU A 233 0.13 2.94 5.89
C LEU A 233 -0.18 1.84 6.93
N VAL A 234 -0.28 2.19 8.22
CA VAL A 234 -0.63 1.24 9.29
C VAL A 234 -2.08 0.79 9.17
N ASN A 235 -3.02 1.71 8.97
CA ASN A 235 -4.43 1.35 8.87
C ASN A 235 -4.77 0.69 7.53
N PHE A 236 -4.02 1.00 6.47
CA PHE A 236 -3.99 0.26 5.21
C PHE A 236 -3.58 -1.19 5.44
N LYS A 237 -2.50 -1.42 6.21
CA LYS A 237 -2.05 -2.75 6.61
C LYS A 237 -3.13 -3.50 7.37
N GLU A 238 -3.85 -2.87 8.29
CA GLU A 238 -4.89 -3.56 9.10
C GLU A 238 -6.20 -3.80 8.33
N SER A 239 -6.61 -2.89 7.44
CA SER A 239 -7.88 -2.94 6.72
C SER A 239 -7.88 -3.86 5.50
N THR A 240 -6.74 -4.05 4.84
CA THR A 240 -6.65 -4.89 3.62
C THR A 240 -6.64 -6.40 3.92
N TYR A 241 -6.29 -6.83 5.13
CA TYR A 241 -6.35 -8.25 5.50
C TYR A 241 -7.76 -8.75 5.83
N SER A 242 -8.73 -7.86 6.08
CA SER A 242 -10.02 -8.22 6.71
C SER A 242 -11.21 -8.41 5.76
N ARG A 243 -11.17 -7.96 4.49
CA ARG A 243 -12.31 -8.07 3.54
C ARG A 243 -11.99 -8.94 2.33
N MET A 244 -12.43 -10.20 2.40
CA MET A 244 -12.17 -11.27 1.42
C MET A 244 -13.35 -11.45 0.44
N ARG A 245 -13.70 -10.43 -0.35
CA ARG A 245 -14.47 -10.57 -1.60
C ARG A 245 -14.05 -9.44 -2.54
N VAL A 246 -13.23 -9.79 -3.52
CA VAL A 246 -12.50 -8.81 -4.32
C VAL A 246 -13.19 -8.61 -5.67
N SER A 247 -13.73 -7.41 -5.89
CA SER A 247 -14.19 -6.97 -7.22
C SER A 247 -13.04 -6.32 -7.98
N ASP A 248 -13.12 -6.29 -9.31
CA ASP A 248 -12.15 -5.55 -10.14
C ASP A 248 -12.13 -4.05 -9.78
N GLU A 249 -13.26 -3.51 -9.34
CA GLU A 249 -13.36 -2.13 -8.84
C GLU A 249 -12.55 -1.90 -7.56
N TYR A 250 -12.51 -2.88 -6.65
CA TYR A 250 -11.71 -2.80 -5.42
C TYR A 250 -10.21 -2.68 -5.74
N TYR A 251 -9.68 -3.49 -6.66
CA TYR A 251 -8.28 -3.39 -7.03
C TYR A 251 -7.97 -2.07 -7.73
N LYS A 252 -8.82 -1.64 -8.66
CA LYS A 252 -8.66 -0.35 -9.34
C LYS A 252 -8.61 0.80 -8.33
N TYR A 253 -9.47 0.77 -7.33
CA TYR A 253 -9.49 1.73 -6.25
C TYR A 253 -8.23 1.65 -5.39
N LEU A 254 -7.86 0.45 -4.94
CA LEU A 254 -6.65 0.18 -4.16
C LEU A 254 -5.39 0.71 -4.86
N PHE A 255 -5.25 0.47 -6.17
CA PHE A 255 -4.13 0.97 -6.96
C PHE A 255 -4.10 2.49 -7.03
N LYS A 256 -5.25 3.13 -7.29
CA LYS A 256 -5.34 4.59 -7.32
C LYS A 256 -4.94 5.22 -5.99
N SER A 257 -5.38 4.63 -4.88
CA SER A 257 -5.03 5.10 -3.54
C SER A 257 -3.56 4.92 -3.22
N ILE A 258 -2.95 3.78 -3.57
CA ILE A 258 -1.51 3.54 -3.41
C ILE A 258 -0.70 4.59 -4.17
N ILE A 259 -1.03 4.88 -5.43
CA ILE A 259 -0.30 5.88 -6.23
C ILE A 259 -0.34 7.24 -5.55
N LYS A 260 -1.51 7.68 -5.11
CA LYS A 260 -1.65 8.93 -4.37
C LYS A 260 -0.73 8.94 -3.15
N VAL A 261 -0.74 7.88 -2.34
CA VAL A 261 0.15 7.79 -1.17
C VAL A 261 1.62 7.95 -1.57
N LEU A 262 2.06 7.29 -2.65
CA LEU A 262 3.44 7.41 -3.14
C LEU A 262 3.81 8.83 -3.59
N GLU A 263 2.87 9.60 -4.14
CA GLU A 263 3.09 11.00 -4.56
C GLU A 263 3.33 11.96 -3.37
N TYR A 264 2.89 11.58 -2.16
CA TYR A 264 3.01 12.42 -0.96
C TYR A 264 4.15 12.01 -0.02
N LEU A 265 4.83 10.90 -0.29
CA LEU A 265 5.93 10.39 0.53
C LEU A 265 7.28 11.00 0.12
N LYS A 266 8.21 11.10 1.08
CA LYS A 266 9.62 11.41 0.79
C LYS A 266 10.29 10.21 0.12
N GLU A 267 11.31 10.44 -0.69
CA GLU A 267 11.95 9.41 -1.52
C GLU A 267 12.39 8.16 -0.73
N GLU A 268 13.00 8.33 0.44
CA GLU A 268 13.41 7.22 1.33
C GLU A 268 12.22 6.37 1.82
N GLN A 269 11.04 6.97 1.98
CA GLN A 269 9.83 6.29 2.45
C GLN A 269 9.02 5.66 1.31
N VAL A 270 9.20 6.17 0.09
CA VAL A 270 8.58 5.64 -1.11
C VAL A 270 9.05 4.21 -1.36
N GLU A 271 10.35 3.93 -1.20
CA GLU A 271 10.90 2.57 -1.36
C GLU A 271 10.31 1.58 -0.34
N GLU A 272 10.26 1.96 0.94
CA GLU A 272 9.68 1.13 2.00
C GLU A 272 8.18 0.86 1.76
N ALA A 273 7.43 1.88 1.36
CA ALA A 273 6.02 1.75 1.02
C ALA A 273 5.80 0.82 -0.19
N ILE A 274 6.59 0.98 -1.26
CA ILE A 274 6.55 0.09 -2.44
C ILE A 274 6.75 -1.36 -2.01
N HIS A 275 7.80 -1.64 -1.23
CA HIS A 275 8.08 -3.00 -0.77
C HIS A 275 6.93 -3.58 0.05
N HIS A 276 6.34 -2.77 0.94
CA HIS A 276 5.18 -3.16 1.73
C HIS A 276 3.97 -3.51 0.85
N PHE A 277 3.67 -2.67 -0.15
CA PHE A 277 2.55 -2.90 -1.07
C PHE A 277 2.72 -4.19 -1.86
N PHE A 278 3.91 -4.45 -2.41
CA PHE A 278 4.16 -5.68 -3.16
C PHE A 278 4.10 -6.94 -2.28
N LYS A 279 4.56 -6.87 -1.03
CA LYS A 279 4.42 -7.96 -0.06
C LYS A 279 2.96 -8.26 0.26
N MET A 280 2.13 -7.23 0.42
CA MET A 280 0.70 -7.39 0.60
C MET A 280 0.06 -8.04 -0.63
N PHE A 281 0.34 -7.53 -1.84
CA PHE A 281 -0.18 -8.11 -3.08
C PHE A 281 0.20 -9.58 -3.23
N TYR A 282 1.45 -9.95 -2.90
CA TYR A 282 1.87 -11.35 -2.87
C TYR A 282 0.97 -12.19 -1.95
N SER A 283 0.80 -11.76 -0.69
CA SER A 283 0.01 -12.49 0.29
C SER A 283 -1.46 -12.69 -0.12
N LEU A 284 -1.99 -11.74 -0.88
CA LEU A 284 -3.38 -11.72 -1.32
C LEU A 284 -3.55 -12.57 -2.59
N LEU A 285 -2.64 -12.43 -3.56
CA LEU A 285 -2.71 -13.12 -4.85
C LEU A 285 -2.35 -14.61 -4.75
N CYS A 286 -1.49 -15.03 -3.80
CA CYS A 286 -1.21 -16.44 -3.55
C CYS A 286 -2.45 -17.27 -3.16
N LYS A 287 -3.53 -16.63 -2.73
CA LYS A 287 -4.80 -17.30 -2.36
C LYS A 287 -5.80 -17.36 -3.52
N THR A 288 -5.40 -16.92 -4.72
CA THR A 288 -6.28 -16.77 -5.89
C THR A 288 -5.79 -17.60 -7.09
N ASP A 289 -6.59 -17.69 -8.15
CA ASP A 289 -6.25 -18.42 -9.37
C ASP A 289 -5.20 -17.69 -10.23
N PRO A 290 -4.26 -18.40 -10.89
CA PRO A 290 -3.25 -17.82 -11.79
C PRO A 290 -3.79 -16.86 -12.86
N LYS A 291 -4.97 -17.15 -13.45
CA LYS A 291 -5.57 -16.29 -14.48
C LYS A 291 -6.03 -14.97 -13.88
N TYR A 292 -6.51 -14.99 -12.64
CA TYR A 292 -6.89 -13.79 -11.92
C TYR A 292 -5.67 -12.95 -11.55
N CYS A 293 -4.62 -13.59 -11.01
CA CYS A 293 -3.33 -12.94 -10.76
C CYS A 293 -2.81 -12.20 -11.99
N ARG A 294 -2.90 -12.82 -13.16
CA ARG A 294 -2.50 -12.20 -14.43
C ARG A 294 -3.26 -10.91 -14.71
N ILE A 295 -4.58 -10.88 -14.48
CA ILE A 295 -5.41 -9.68 -14.71
C ILE A 295 -4.95 -8.55 -13.79
N VAL A 296 -4.81 -8.85 -12.49
CA VAL A 296 -4.38 -7.87 -11.48
C VAL A 296 -2.97 -7.34 -11.77
N LEU A 297 -2.01 -8.21 -12.11
CA LEU A 297 -0.63 -7.81 -12.44
C LEU A 297 -0.58 -6.93 -13.70
N ARG A 298 -1.47 -7.15 -14.67
CA ARG A 298 -1.59 -6.30 -15.85
C ARG A 298 -2.09 -4.90 -15.48
N GLN A 299 -3.10 -4.83 -14.61
CA GLN A 299 -3.61 -3.56 -14.10
C GLN A 299 -2.50 -2.80 -13.36
N ILE A 300 -1.73 -3.46 -12.47
CA ILE A 300 -0.58 -2.84 -11.77
C ILE A 300 0.40 -2.21 -12.77
N ALA A 301 0.76 -2.95 -13.82
CA ALA A 301 1.71 -2.50 -14.82
C ALA A 301 1.20 -1.28 -15.61
N ASP A 302 -0.09 -1.24 -15.95
CA ASP A 302 -0.70 -0.09 -16.61
C ASP A 302 -0.75 1.13 -15.70
N PHE A 303 -1.04 0.92 -14.41
CA PHE A 303 -1.04 1.98 -13.39
C PHE A 303 0.35 2.58 -13.13
N THR A 304 1.44 1.82 -13.34
CA THR A 304 2.80 2.37 -13.24
C THR A 304 3.04 3.52 -14.22
N LYS A 305 2.31 3.57 -15.35
CA LYS A 305 2.43 4.65 -16.35
C LYS A 305 1.87 5.99 -15.86
N SER A 306 0.99 5.97 -14.87
CA SER A 306 0.35 7.16 -14.29
C SER A 306 1.03 7.67 -13.02
N ILE A 307 2.09 7.01 -12.52
CA ILE A 307 2.79 7.41 -11.31
C ILE A 307 3.63 8.66 -11.60
N ASN A 308 3.34 9.77 -10.92
CA ASN A 308 4.09 11.01 -11.05
C ASN A 308 5.11 11.18 -9.89
N THR A 309 6.13 10.33 -9.85
CA THR A 309 7.18 10.32 -8.81
C THR A 309 8.59 10.42 -9.42
N THR A 310 9.64 10.33 -8.59
CA THR A 310 11.03 10.33 -9.08
C THR A 310 11.33 9.11 -9.96
N ALA A 311 12.32 9.24 -10.85
CA ALA A 311 12.79 8.14 -11.68
C ALA A 311 13.33 6.95 -10.87
N SER A 312 13.89 7.20 -9.67
CA SER A 312 14.36 6.15 -8.77
C SER A 312 13.19 5.31 -8.25
N SER A 313 12.13 5.96 -7.76
CA SER A 313 10.93 5.28 -7.27
C SER A 313 10.20 4.48 -8.35
N ILE A 314 10.17 4.98 -9.60
CA ILE A 314 9.59 4.25 -10.73
C ILE A 314 10.42 3.00 -11.05
N ARG A 315 11.75 3.06 -10.94
CA ARG A 315 12.62 1.89 -11.10
C ARG A 315 12.33 0.86 -10.02
N GLU A 316 12.30 1.28 -8.75
CA GLU A 316 12.01 0.40 -7.61
C GLU A 316 10.65 -0.30 -7.75
N PHE A 317 9.62 0.45 -8.16
CA PHE A 317 8.30 -0.10 -8.42
C PHE A 317 8.32 -1.18 -9.52
N ARG A 318 9.05 -0.95 -10.61
CA ARG A 318 9.17 -1.91 -11.72
C ARG A 318 9.95 -3.15 -11.33
N GLU A 319 10.99 -3.00 -10.53
CA GLU A 319 11.77 -4.13 -9.99
C GLU A 319 10.92 -4.97 -9.04
N SER A 320 10.23 -4.33 -8.09
CA SER A 320 9.29 -5.00 -7.18
C SER A 320 8.14 -5.68 -7.91
N LEU A 321 7.62 -5.11 -9.01
CA LEU A 321 6.62 -5.76 -9.86
C LEU A 321 7.18 -6.99 -10.58
N SER A 322 8.39 -6.91 -11.12
CA SER A 322 9.09 -8.03 -11.75
C SER A 322 9.31 -9.17 -10.76
N ASP A 323 9.68 -8.83 -9.53
CA ASP A 323 9.91 -9.82 -8.47
C ASP A 323 8.59 -10.44 -7.99
N LEU A 324 7.54 -9.65 -7.74
CA LEU A 324 6.19 -10.17 -7.43
C LEU A 324 5.69 -11.16 -8.48
N LYS A 325 5.84 -10.82 -9.76
CA LYS A 325 5.49 -11.69 -10.89
C LYS A 325 6.23 -13.03 -10.84
N THR A 326 7.53 -12.98 -10.59
CA THR A 326 8.40 -14.16 -10.53
C THR A 326 8.09 -15.03 -9.31
N ASP A 327 7.85 -14.39 -8.16
CA ASP A 327 7.53 -15.06 -6.89
C ASP A 327 6.17 -15.74 -6.93
N LEU A 328 5.14 -15.06 -7.47
CA LEU A 328 3.82 -15.68 -7.69
C LEU A 328 3.91 -16.87 -8.64
N PHE A 329 4.65 -16.72 -9.75
CA PHE A 329 4.87 -17.83 -10.66
C PHE A 329 5.54 -19.03 -9.97
N ASN A 330 6.59 -18.79 -9.19
CA ASN A 330 7.27 -19.82 -8.40
C ASN A 330 6.33 -20.48 -7.39
N PHE A 331 5.49 -19.70 -6.70
CA PHE A 331 4.48 -20.22 -5.77
C PHE A 331 3.51 -21.19 -6.46
N PHE A 332 2.91 -20.79 -7.58
CA PHE A 332 1.98 -21.66 -8.32
C PHE A 332 2.67 -22.90 -8.91
N VAL A 333 3.87 -22.76 -9.48
CA VAL A 333 4.65 -23.90 -10.00
C VAL A 333 5.09 -24.86 -8.89
N SER A 334 5.39 -24.34 -7.69
CA SER A 334 5.84 -25.17 -6.57
C SER A 334 4.76 -26.15 -6.12
N THR A 335 3.49 -25.75 -6.18
CA THR A 335 2.32 -26.54 -5.74
C THR A 335 1.70 -27.37 -6.87
N ALA A 336 1.93 -26.98 -8.13
CA ALA A 336 1.39 -27.66 -9.30
C ALA A 336 2.13 -28.96 -9.69
N SER A 337 1.43 -29.82 -10.40
CA SER A 337 1.99 -30.93 -11.18
C SER A 337 2.76 -30.42 -12.40
N VAL A 338 3.58 -31.29 -13.01
CA VAL A 338 4.37 -30.93 -14.20
C VAL A 338 3.50 -30.52 -15.39
N ASP A 339 2.36 -31.18 -15.59
CA ASP A 339 1.44 -30.87 -16.69
C ASP A 339 0.80 -29.48 -16.48
N GLU A 340 0.36 -29.17 -15.25
CA GLU A 340 -0.21 -27.87 -14.88
C GLU A 340 0.80 -26.72 -14.97
N CYS A 341 2.09 -27.00 -14.77
CA CYS A 341 3.15 -25.98 -14.88
C CYS A 341 3.20 -25.32 -16.26
N VAL A 342 2.88 -26.06 -17.33
CA VAL A 342 2.81 -25.54 -18.71
C VAL A 342 1.67 -24.54 -18.86
N GLU A 343 0.50 -24.85 -18.28
CA GLU A 343 -0.65 -23.96 -18.30
C GLU A 343 -0.36 -22.68 -17.53
N ILE A 344 0.21 -22.79 -16.32
CA ILE A 344 0.61 -21.65 -15.49
C ILE A 344 1.64 -20.79 -16.25
N PHE A 345 2.63 -21.40 -16.90
CA PHE A 345 3.60 -20.67 -17.70
C PHE A 345 2.95 -19.89 -18.83
N ASN A 346 2.03 -20.48 -19.58
CA ASN A 346 1.32 -19.80 -20.68
C ASN A 346 0.45 -18.64 -20.18
N VAL A 347 -0.14 -18.75 -18.99
CA VAL A 347 -0.90 -17.66 -18.35
C VAL A 347 0.04 -16.47 -18.09
N PHE A 348 1.18 -16.70 -17.45
CA PHE A 348 2.13 -15.66 -17.08
C PHE A 348 2.99 -15.14 -18.24
N LEU A 349 3.23 -15.94 -19.28
CA LEU A 349 4.05 -15.57 -20.43
C LEU A 349 3.59 -14.26 -21.09
N SER A 350 2.27 -14.04 -21.15
CA SER A 350 1.67 -12.82 -21.72
C SER A 350 1.97 -11.52 -20.95
N ILE A 351 2.49 -11.62 -19.72
CA ILE A 351 2.84 -10.47 -18.87
C ILE A 351 4.34 -10.42 -18.53
N PHE A 352 5.11 -11.41 -18.99
CA PHE A 352 6.54 -11.47 -18.78
C PHE A 352 7.31 -10.71 -19.86
N ASN A 353 8.33 -9.97 -19.44
CA ASN A 353 9.39 -9.51 -20.33
C ASN A 353 10.43 -10.64 -20.56
N GLU A 354 11.44 -10.37 -21.40
CA GLU A 354 12.46 -11.38 -21.74
C GLU A 354 13.25 -11.88 -20.51
N ARG A 355 13.58 -11.00 -19.56
CA ARG A 355 14.31 -11.34 -18.34
C ARG A 355 13.46 -12.20 -17.40
N GLU A 356 12.21 -11.80 -17.19
CA GLU A 356 11.21 -12.54 -16.39
C GLU A 356 10.94 -13.92 -17.01
N THR A 357 10.84 -14.01 -18.34
CA THR A 357 10.66 -15.27 -19.07
C THR A 357 11.83 -16.22 -18.84
N LYS A 358 13.08 -15.73 -18.92
CA LYS A 358 14.28 -16.54 -18.61
C LYS A 358 14.27 -17.05 -17.16
N LYS A 359 13.95 -16.18 -16.18
CA LYS A 359 13.80 -16.59 -14.76
C LYS A 359 12.73 -17.68 -14.60
N ALA A 360 11.58 -17.51 -15.24
CA ALA A 360 10.48 -18.49 -15.20
C ALA A 360 10.89 -19.84 -15.83
N GLN A 361 11.63 -19.82 -16.94
CA GLN A 361 12.19 -21.02 -17.55
C GLN A 361 13.16 -21.75 -16.61
N ASP A 362 14.00 -21.01 -15.88
CA ASP A 362 14.92 -21.59 -14.89
C ASP A 362 14.17 -22.22 -13.71
N ILE A 363 13.06 -21.61 -13.27
CA ILE A 363 12.18 -22.17 -12.22
C ILE A 363 11.54 -23.49 -12.70
N LEU A 364 10.99 -23.50 -13.92
CA LEU A 364 10.42 -24.72 -14.51
C LEU A 364 11.46 -25.82 -14.66
N LEU A 365 12.67 -25.49 -15.13
CA LEU A 365 13.75 -26.44 -15.26
C LEU A 365 14.08 -27.07 -13.89
N LYS A 366 14.25 -26.27 -12.84
CA LYS A 366 14.52 -26.76 -11.48
C LYS A 366 13.39 -27.64 -10.94
N LYS A 367 12.12 -27.26 -11.14
CA LYS A 367 10.96 -28.07 -10.74
C LYS A 367 10.96 -29.42 -11.46
N THR A 368 11.25 -29.41 -12.77
CA THR A 368 11.35 -30.61 -13.59
C THR A 368 12.49 -31.52 -13.14
N GLU A 369 13.67 -30.96 -12.92
CA GLU A 369 14.83 -31.70 -12.42
C GLU A 369 14.52 -32.38 -11.08
N ARG A 370 13.85 -31.67 -10.15
CA ARG A 370 13.40 -32.27 -8.89
C ARG A 370 12.42 -33.41 -9.12
N HIS A 371 11.44 -33.23 -10.01
CA HIS A 371 10.49 -34.29 -10.36
C HIS A 371 11.18 -35.51 -10.97
N LEU A 372 12.18 -35.29 -11.83
CA LEU A 372 12.99 -36.37 -12.39
C LEU A 372 13.76 -37.13 -11.30
N ILE A 373 14.30 -36.45 -10.29
CA ILE A 373 15.03 -37.09 -9.19
C ILE A 373 14.07 -37.82 -8.24
N SER A 374 12.95 -37.20 -7.88
CA SER A 374 12.00 -37.73 -6.90
C SER A 374 10.98 -38.72 -7.48
N SER A 375 11.00 -38.93 -8.79
CA SER A 375 10.05 -39.81 -9.47
C SER A 375 10.23 -41.26 -9.02
N GLU A 376 9.15 -41.88 -8.54
CA GLU A 376 9.05 -43.32 -8.24
C GLU A 376 9.22 -44.21 -9.48
N ARG A 377 9.09 -43.62 -10.69
CA ARG A 377 9.31 -44.33 -11.95
C ARG A 377 10.81 -44.63 -12.11
N HIS A 378 11.14 -45.92 -12.14
CA HIS A 378 12.49 -46.48 -12.29
C HIS A 378 12.54 -47.54 -13.40
N GLY A 379 13.75 -47.86 -13.84
CA GLY A 379 14.03 -48.86 -14.87
C GLY A 379 13.20 -48.65 -16.14
N PHE A 380 12.47 -49.68 -16.54
CA PHE A 380 11.69 -49.68 -17.78
C PHE A 380 10.59 -48.61 -17.83
N GLU A 381 9.98 -48.26 -16.70
CA GLU A 381 8.91 -47.25 -16.67
C GLU A 381 9.47 -45.87 -16.99
N PHE A 382 10.64 -45.53 -16.43
CA PHE A 382 11.33 -44.30 -16.77
C PHE A 382 11.74 -44.27 -18.25
N LEU A 383 12.34 -45.34 -18.77
CA LEU A 383 12.80 -45.42 -20.16
C LEU A 383 11.67 -45.25 -21.17
N ARG A 384 10.46 -45.74 -20.84
CA ARG A 384 9.26 -45.58 -21.66
C ARG A 384 8.69 -44.16 -21.60
N ASP A 385 8.60 -43.58 -20.39
CA ASP A 385 7.80 -42.38 -20.17
C ASP A 385 8.62 -41.07 -20.24
N GLN A 386 9.96 -41.14 -20.26
CA GLN A 386 10.85 -39.96 -20.34
C GLN A 386 10.54 -39.00 -21.50
N ALA A 387 10.09 -39.52 -22.65
CA ALA A 387 9.77 -38.71 -23.82
C ALA A 387 8.54 -37.82 -23.58
N LYS A 388 7.60 -38.26 -22.73
CA LYS A 388 6.41 -37.49 -22.36
C LYS A 388 6.80 -36.28 -21.51
N ASP A 389 7.67 -36.48 -20.52
CA ASP A 389 8.11 -35.41 -19.60
C ASP A 389 8.92 -34.33 -20.37
N VAL A 390 9.81 -34.76 -21.28
CA VAL A 390 10.51 -33.84 -22.21
C VAL A 390 9.50 -33.05 -23.02
N LYS A 391 8.57 -33.73 -23.69
CA LYS A 391 7.64 -33.11 -24.63
C LYS A 391 6.79 -32.05 -23.93
N THR A 392 6.27 -32.36 -22.75
CA THR A 392 5.38 -31.49 -21.97
C THR A 392 6.04 -30.14 -21.66
N ILE A 393 7.25 -30.15 -21.12
CA ILE A 393 7.92 -28.90 -20.70
C ILE A 393 8.74 -28.27 -21.84
N SER A 394 9.03 -29.01 -22.91
CA SER A 394 9.90 -28.55 -24.00
C SER A 394 9.42 -27.25 -24.65
N SER A 395 8.10 -27.05 -24.75
CA SER A 395 7.51 -25.83 -25.31
C SER A 395 7.79 -24.59 -24.45
N CYS A 396 8.06 -24.75 -23.16
CA CYS A 396 8.26 -23.64 -22.24
C CYS A 396 9.73 -23.20 -22.16
N LEU A 397 10.69 -24.12 -22.36
CA LEU A 397 12.13 -23.86 -22.16
C LEU A 397 12.85 -23.23 -23.37
N GLY A 398 12.11 -22.78 -24.37
CA GLY A 398 12.63 -22.09 -25.56
C GLY A 398 13.01 -23.03 -26.71
N SER A 399 13.86 -22.55 -27.62
CA SER A 399 14.25 -23.30 -28.81
C SER A 399 15.04 -24.58 -28.48
N ARG A 400 15.13 -25.51 -29.44
CA ARG A 400 15.91 -26.76 -29.28
C ARG A 400 17.38 -26.54 -28.89
N GLU A 401 17.93 -25.38 -29.23
CA GLU A 401 19.32 -25.02 -28.95
C GLU A 401 19.51 -24.19 -27.68
N SER A 402 18.42 -23.84 -26.99
CA SER A 402 18.47 -23.06 -25.76
C SER A 402 19.30 -23.77 -24.69
N ARG A 403 19.95 -22.97 -23.83
CA ARG A 403 20.72 -23.48 -22.70
C ARG A 403 19.87 -24.40 -21.81
N ASN A 404 18.64 -24.01 -21.52
CA ASN A 404 17.76 -24.74 -20.61
C ASN A 404 17.29 -26.07 -21.24
N MET A 405 17.03 -26.09 -22.55
CA MET A 405 16.72 -27.32 -23.27
C MET A 405 17.91 -28.28 -23.30
N LYS A 406 19.12 -27.77 -23.56
CA LYS A 406 20.35 -28.58 -23.52
C LYS A 406 20.59 -29.16 -22.13
N GLN A 407 20.36 -28.37 -21.06
CA GLN A 407 20.46 -28.83 -19.68
C GLN A 407 19.43 -29.93 -19.36
N LEU A 408 18.15 -29.73 -19.70
CA LEU A 408 17.12 -30.75 -19.49
C LEU A 408 17.47 -32.08 -20.20
N LYS A 409 17.85 -32.02 -21.48
CA LYS A 409 18.26 -33.20 -22.25
C LYS A 409 19.46 -33.91 -21.63
N LYS A 410 20.44 -33.15 -21.15
CA LYS A 410 21.61 -33.71 -20.47
C LYS A 410 21.19 -34.47 -19.20
N ARG A 411 20.35 -33.88 -18.35
CA ARG A 411 19.86 -34.52 -17.12
C ARG A 411 19.05 -35.78 -17.36
N ILE A 412 18.19 -35.76 -18.37
CA ILE A 412 17.41 -36.92 -18.76
C ILE A 412 18.33 -38.01 -19.33
N GLY A 413 19.33 -37.63 -20.13
CA GLY A 413 20.39 -38.54 -20.56
C GLY A 413 21.14 -39.19 -19.39
N GLU A 414 21.60 -38.38 -18.43
CA GLU A 414 22.28 -38.86 -17.21
C GLU A 414 21.41 -39.86 -16.43
N LYS A 415 20.13 -39.54 -16.20
CA LYS A 415 19.20 -40.47 -15.51
C LYS A 415 18.94 -41.72 -16.35
N LYS A 416 18.71 -41.59 -17.65
CA LYS A 416 18.49 -42.70 -18.58
C LYS A 416 19.67 -43.67 -18.58
N ASP A 417 20.89 -43.16 -18.65
CA ASP A 417 22.09 -43.99 -18.63
C ASP A 417 22.23 -44.71 -17.27
N ALA A 418 21.92 -44.05 -16.15
CA ALA A 418 21.90 -44.69 -14.83
C ALA A 418 20.86 -45.83 -14.74
N GLU A 419 19.65 -45.62 -15.24
CA GLU A 419 18.59 -46.64 -15.25
C GLU A 419 18.95 -47.82 -16.19
N ILE A 420 19.62 -47.55 -17.32
CA ILE A 420 20.17 -48.59 -18.20
C ILE A 420 21.22 -49.41 -17.44
N GLN A 421 22.15 -48.77 -16.72
CA GLN A 421 23.19 -49.47 -15.96
C GLN A 421 22.59 -50.36 -14.86
N GLU A 422 21.52 -49.93 -14.19
CA GLU A 422 20.84 -50.76 -13.19
C GLU A 422 20.15 -51.98 -13.84
N ILE A 423 19.52 -51.82 -15.01
CA ILE A 423 18.96 -52.96 -15.77
C ILE A 423 20.07 -53.92 -16.21
N VAL A 424 21.18 -53.38 -16.74
CA VAL A 424 22.37 -54.15 -17.14
C VAL A 424 22.92 -54.95 -15.96
N LYS A 425 23.05 -54.31 -14.79
CA LYS A 425 23.51 -54.96 -13.55
C LYS A 425 22.56 -56.08 -13.13
N GLY A 426 21.24 -55.85 -13.15
CA GLY A 426 20.25 -56.88 -12.86
C GLY A 426 20.33 -58.08 -13.83
N PHE A 427 20.55 -57.80 -15.12
CA PHE A 427 20.74 -58.86 -16.12
C PHE A 427 22.04 -59.63 -15.91
N LYS A 428 23.17 -58.95 -15.61
CA LYS A 428 24.45 -59.59 -15.28
C LYS A 428 24.33 -60.51 -14.06
N LEU A 429 23.66 -60.04 -13.00
CA LEU A 429 23.38 -60.87 -11.81
C LEU A 429 22.60 -62.14 -12.14
N SER A 430 21.75 -62.13 -13.17
CA SER A 430 21.03 -63.32 -13.62
C SER A 430 21.98 -64.39 -14.17
N PHE A 431 23.10 -64.02 -14.80
CA PHE A 431 24.13 -64.98 -15.19
C PHE A 431 24.90 -65.53 -13.98
N GLU A 432 25.16 -64.70 -12.97
CA GLU A 432 25.95 -65.09 -11.79
C GLU A 432 25.20 -66.01 -10.83
N VAL A 433 23.94 -65.67 -10.51
CA VAL A 433 23.10 -66.45 -9.59
C VAL A 433 22.75 -67.83 -10.18
N LEU A 434 22.59 -67.91 -11.50
CA LEU A 434 22.18 -69.15 -12.17
C LEU A 434 23.35 -70.08 -12.55
N ASN A 435 24.60 -69.61 -12.44
CA ASN A 435 25.78 -70.47 -12.55
C ASN A 435 26.03 -71.32 -11.29
N GLY A 436 25.22 -71.16 -10.22
CA GLY A 436 25.44 -71.81 -8.92
C GLY A 436 24.27 -72.61 -8.34
N VAL A 437 23.11 -72.70 -9.01
CA VAL A 437 21.92 -73.39 -8.47
C VAL A 437 21.37 -74.38 -9.49
N ASP A 438 21.57 -75.67 -9.21
CA ASP A 438 21.00 -76.79 -9.94
C ASP A 438 19.55 -77.04 -9.45
N ASP A 439 18.68 -76.06 -9.66
CA ASP A 439 17.26 -76.16 -9.34
C ASP A 439 16.55 -76.82 -10.53
N GLY A 440 16.34 -78.13 -10.46
CA GLY A 440 15.86 -79.02 -11.52
C GLY A 440 14.47 -78.75 -12.12
N VAL A 441 13.98 -77.51 -12.12
CA VAL A 441 12.65 -77.10 -12.62
C VAL A 441 12.74 -76.18 -13.84
N ILE A 442 13.76 -75.32 -13.97
CA ILE A 442 13.95 -74.44 -15.15
C ILE A 442 15.44 -74.23 -15.40
N ASN A 443 15.91 -74.64 -16.59
CA ASN A 443 17.30 -74.53 -17.00
C ASN A 443 17.78 -73.05 -17.09
N MET A 444 19.06 -72.80 -16.81
CA MET A 444 19.70 -71.49 -16.78
C MET A 444 19.42 -70.68 -18.06
N GLU A 445 19.58 -71.30 -19.23
CA GLU A 445 19.38 -70.64 -20.52
C GLU A 445 17.95 -70.12 -20.68
N THR A 446 16.94 -70.86 -20.18
CA THR A 446 15.54 -70.43 -20.24
C THR A 446 15.32 -69.17 -19.42
N LYS A 447 15.82 -69.11 -18.18
CA LYS A 447 15.66 -67.93 -17.31
C LYS A 447 16.35 -66.69 -17.90
N ILE A 448 17.55 -66.86 -18.46
CA ILE A 448 18.28 -65.75 -19.09
C ILE A 448 17.55 -65.27 -20.35
N LEU A 449 17.06 -66.19 -21.18
CA LEU A 449 16.29 -65.82 -22.38
C LEU A 449 14.97 -65.13 -22.00
N MET A 450 14.28 -65.55 -20.94
CA MET A 450 13.09 -64.85 -20.42
C MET A 450 13.41 -63.42 -19.98
N GLU A 451 14.52 -63.19 -19.27
CA GLU A 451 14.92 -61.83 -18.90
C GLU A 451 15.34 -61.00 -20.12
N ALA A 452 15.97 -61.62 -21.13
CA ALA A 452 16.28 -60.94 -22.39
C ALA A 452 15.00 -60.52 -23.14
N VAL A 453 13.99 -61.40 -23.21
CA VAL A 453 12.67 -61.08 -23.78
C VAL A 453 12.03 -59.92 -23.03
N LYS A 454 12.06 -59.93 -21.70
CA LYS A 454 11.53 -58.83 -20.88
C LYS A 454 12.23 -57.50 -21.16
N ILE A 455 13.56 -57.49 -21.36
CA ILE A 455 14.31 -56.30 -21.77
C ILE A 455 13.84 -55.81 -23.16
N ILE A 456 13.71 -56.72 -24.13
CA ILE A 456 13.28 -56.40 -25.50
C ILE A 456 11.87 -55.81 -25.50
N ASP A 457 10.94 -56.44 -24.79
CA ASP A 457 9.54 -56.02 -24.73
C ASP A 457 9.36 -54.69 -24.01
N ARG A 458 10.05 -54.52 -22.87
CA ARG A 458 9.87 -53.35 -22.00
C ARG A 458 10.77 -52.17 -22.36
N SER A 459 11.78 -52.37 -23.21
CA SER A 459 12.74 -51.33 -23.61
C SER A 459 12.99 -51.32 -25.12
N LYS A 460 11.92 -51.16 -25.92
CA LYS A 460 12.00 -51.22 -27.39
C LYS A 460 13.08 -50.33 -28.00
N GLU A 461 13.34 -49.16 -27.45
CA GLU A 461 14.35 -48.23 -27.98
C GLU A 461 15.78 -48.51 -27.47
N TYR A 462 15.95 -49.20 -26.34
CA TYR A 462 17.25 -49.35 -25.67
C TYR A 462 17.70 -50.80 -25.45
N HIS A 463 16.88 -51.79 -25.82
CA HIS A 463 17.18 -53.21 -25.63
C HIS A 463 18.52 -53.62 -26.26
N THR A 464 18.83 -53.15 -27.48
CA THR A 464 20.11 -53.42 -28.13
C THR A 464 21.29 -52.89 -27.32
N GLN A 465 21.18 -51.66 -26.79
CA GLN A 465 22.24 -51.06 -25.97
C GLN A 465 22.45 -51.90 -24.69
N ILE A 466 21.37 -52.23 -23.99
CA ILE A 466 21.40 -53.03 -22.75
C ILE A 466 22.05 -54.39 -22.99
N LEU A 467 21.65 -55.10 -24.05
CA LEU A 467 22.20 -56.42 -24.38
C LEU A 467 23.67 -56.35 -24.80
N CYS A 468 24.07 -55.33 -25.58
CA CYS A 468 25.46 -55.12 -25.98
C CYS A 468 26.40 -54.88 -24.78
N GLU A 469 25.95 -54.18 -23.74
CA GLU A 469 26.75 -53.99 -22.51
C GLU A 469 26.95 -55.28 -21.69
N CYS A 470 26.22 -56.34 -22.03
CA CYS A 470 26.34 -57.68 -21.46
C CYS A 470 26.99 -58.69 -22.42
N ARG A 471 27.52 -58.22 -23.56
CA ARG A 471 28.08 -59.07 -24.63
C ARG A 471 29.12 -60.06 -24.11
N ASP A 472 30.02 -59.64 -23.23
CA ASP A 472 31.11 -60.49 -22.73
C ASP A 472 30.61 -61.69 -21.92
N LEU A 473 29.43 -61.59 -21.30
CA LEU A 473 28.79 -62.71 -20.64
C LEU A 473 28.04 -63.58 -21.65
N ILE A 474 27.27 -62.95 -22.54
CA ILE A 474 26.46 -63.66 -23.54
C ILE A 474 27.34 -64.54 -24.45
N VAL A 475 28.49 -64.03 -24.90
CA VAL A 475 29.39 -64.74 -25.81
C VAL A 475 30.00 -66.00 -25.18
N LYS A 476 30.06 -66.10 -23.84
CA LYS A 476 30.54 -67.29 -23.14
C LYS A 476 29.53 -68.45 -23.14
N HIS A 477 28.28 -68.20 -23.52
CA HIS A 477 27.21 -69.19 -23.52
C HIS A 477 26.66 -69.39 -24.95
N GLY A 478 27.10 -70.44 -25.64
CA GLY A 478 26.79 -70.71 -27.05
C GLY A 478 25.29 -70.73 -27.38
N VAL A 479 24.48 -71.39 -26.54
CA VAL A 479 23.00 -71.46 -26.69
C VAL A 479 22.35 -70.08 -26.57
N ILE A 480 22.74 -69.27 -25.58
CA ILE A 480 22.16 -67.92 -25.36
C ILE A 480 22.61 -66.98 -26.49
N LEU A 481 23.89 -67.04 -26.87
CA LEU A 481 24.43 -66.30 -28.01
C LEU A 481 23.68 -66.63 -29.30
N TYR A 482 23.33 -67.91 -29.53
CA TYR A 482 22.54 -68.29 -30.70
C TYR A 482 21.23 -67.50 -30.78
N PHE A 483 20.46 -67.42 -29.70
CA PHE A 483 19.18 -66.70 -29.70
C PHE A 483 19.34 -65.17 -29.76
N LEU A 484 20.41 -64.59 -29.20
CA LEU A 484 20.59 -63.13 -29.11
C LEU A 484 21.52 -62.54 -30.19
N ARG A 485 22.02 -63.36 -31.13
CA ARG A 485 23.01 -62.95 -32.14
C ARG A 485 22.58 -61.78 -33.03
N SER A 486 21.30 -61.74 -33.40
CA SER A 486 20.72 -60.68 -34.25
C SER A 486 20.80 -59.32 -33.57
N TYR A 487 20.43 -59.26 -32.29
CA TYR A 487 20.52 -58.07 -31.44
C TYR A 487 21.96 -57.61 -31.21
N LEU A 488 22.91 -58.55 -31.07
CA LEU A 488 24.33 -58.24 -30.87
C LEU A 488 25.11 -57.99 -32.16
N LYS A 489 24.49 -58.21 -33.33
CA LYS A 489 25.13 -58.17 -34.66
C LYS A 489 26.37 -59.08 -34.75
N LEU A 490 26.22 -60.31 -34.26
CA LEU A 490 27.27 -61.33 -34.27
C LEU A 490 26.92 -62.46 -35.23
N GLU A 491 27.95 -63.14 -35.71
CA GLU A 491 27.79 -64.35 -36.50
C GLU A 491 27.19 -65.49 -35.66
N THR A 492 26.58 -66.46 -36.35
CA THR A 492 26.03 -67.65 -35.71
C THR A 492 27.15 -68.41 -34.98
N PRO A 493 27.00 -68.70 -33.68
CA PRO A 493 28.02 -69.43 -32.94
C PRO A 493 28.16 -70.86 -33.44
N VAL A 494 29.38 -71.40 -33.37
CA VAL A 494 29.63 -72.84 -33.58
C VAL A 494 29.14 -73.58 -32.34
N LEU A 495 28.08 -74.36 -32.49
CA LEU A 495 27.47 -75.13 -31.40
C LEU A 495 27.91 -76.59 -31.44
N SER A 496 28.20 -77.15 -30.27
CA SER A 496 28.35 -78.58 -30.03
C SER A 496 27.02 -79.33 -30.22
N GLU A 497 27.07 -80.66 -30.33
CA GLU A 497 25.88 -81.49 -30.53
C GLU A 497 24.88 -81.38 -29.36
N GLU A 498 25.38 -81.28 -28.13
CA GLU A 498 24.56 -81.04 -26.93
C GLU A 498 23.89 -79.67 -26.95
N GLU A 499 24.62 -78.61 -27.34
CA GLU A 499 24.06 -77.26 -27.45
C GLU A 499 23.03 -77.15 -28.57
N ARG A 500 23.20 -77.88 -29.68
CA ARG A 500 22.19 -77.95 -30.76
C ARG A 500 20.90 -78.57 -30.27
N ASN A 501 20.97 -79.69 -29.55
CA ASN A 501 19.79 -80.31 -28.96
C ASN A 501 19.07 -79.36 -27.99
N ARG A 502 19.82 -78.58 -27.20
CA ARG A 502 19.25 -77.52 -26.34
C ARG A 502 18.59 -76.41 -27.14
N VAL A 503 19.24 -75.90 -28.19
CA VAL A 503 18.66 -74.88 -29.08
C VAL A 503 17.37 -75.37 -29.71
N GLU A 504 17.33 -76.59 -30.23
CA GLU A 504 16.11 -77.19 -30.81
C GLU A 504 14.97 -77.25 -29.78
N SER A 505 15.28 -77.67 -28.55
CA SER A 505 14.29 -77.71 -27.45
C SER A 505 13.72 -76.34 -27.07
N LEU A 506 14.55 -75.29 -27.13
CA LEU A 506 14.18 -73.92 -26.77
C LEU A 506 13.56 -73.13 -27.94
N SER A 507 13.77 -73.59 -29.18
CA SER A 507 13.33 -72.88 -30.39
C SER A 507 11.81 -72.72 -30.48
N PHE A 508 11.03 -73.64 -29.91
CA PHE A 508 9.57 -73.49 -29.85
C PHE A 508 9.13 -72.27 -29.02
N GLN A 509 9.89 -71.92 -27.97
CA GLN A 509 9.56 -70.81 -27.06
C GLN A 509 10.27 -69.52 -27.45
N PHE A 510 11.54 -69.58 -27.85
CA PHE A 510 12.41 -68.42 -28.06
C PHE A 510 12.85 -68.23 -29.53
N GLY A 511 12.35 -69.06 -30.45
CA GLY A 511 12.74 -68.99 -31.87
C GLY A 511 12.44 -67.63 -32.52
N PHE A 512 11.51 -66.85 -31.97
CA PHE A 512 11.24 -65.48 -32.43
C PHE A 512 12.39 -64.51 -32.20
N LEU A 513 13.34 -64.80 -31.29
CA LEU A 513 14.51 -63.97 -31.05
C LEU A 513 15.58 -64.12 -32.15
N VAL A 514 15.50 -65.20 -32.92
CA VAL A 514 16.47 -65.55 -33.96
C VAL A 514 16.25 -64.76 -35.25
N ASN A 515 15.02 -64.29 -35.47
CA ASN A 515 14.62 -63.43 -36.59
C ASN A 515 14.74 -61.95 -36.20
#